data_AF-A0A2B4R7A9-F1
#
_entry.id   AF-A0A2B4R7A9-F1
#
_cell.length_a   1.000
_cell.length_b   1.000
_cell.length_c   1.000
_cell.angle_alpha   90.00
_cell.angle_beta   90.00
_cell.angle_gamma   90.00
#
_symmetry.space_group_name_H-M   'P 1'
#
loop_
_entity.id
_entity.type
_entity.pdbx_description
1 polymer ?
#
loop_
_entity_poly.entity_id
_entity_poly.type
_entity_poly.pdbx_seq_one_letter_code
_entity_poly.pdbx_strand_id
1 'polypeptide(L)'
;MSVPLENPIVVLMLCATLSRNRIAANANQDLLDMKGLAKEHKTAVLMQCATDAKGSYNCTCKPGYYGDGNICRSALTCKEIFDRNVSKKSGEVTLLLDSKPISVFCHLGDFGCGDGGWTPVMKINSNKSTIHYDSQFWRNRSSCILPGGKTGFDFQETKLPTYWDTSFSNICLGMKIGNQLRFIVINKHAHSLHSLITDRKKRTTSLGRKKWKTLIGSQASLQPRCNMEGFNAVGEKLHQSQARVGITANQQNDCSSCDFRIGFGTGGQHDDSNTGGNEATRQPDNGDKHIKAMGVHPGAVTRDTAKFQTLKLKTSRIRTMSRRSQVYPLMFGSQKISVYCHMGNFGCGGGGWTLAMKIDGAKRTFHYNSHFWRNRNTYNLAGGMTGFDLQQTKLPTYWNTPFSKICLGMKIGHQLRFIVINRHANSLYSLIADGKYRATSLGRNTWKWLIGSQASLQPYCNREGFNSVGGSDSLASKARIGINANQQHHCDSCDSRIGFGTGGWYDDSNTCGNEASRSADNGNKHIKAMGYILVQ
;
A
#
# COMPACT_ATOMS: atom_id res chain seq x y z
N MET A 1 4.14 52.70 -26.53
CA MET A 1 3.23 51.53 -26.68
C MET A 1 2.56 51.26 -25.34
N SER A 2 1.34 50.75 -25.33
CA SER A 2 0.44 50.77 -24.17
C SER A 2 0.66 49.61 -23.19
N VAL A 3 0.66 49.94 -21.90
CA VAL A 3 0.37 49.03 -20.78
C VAL A 3 -1.12 49.17 -20.47
N PRO A 4 -1.88 48.07 -20.50
CA PRO A 4 -2.46 47.52 -19.26
C PRO A 4 -2.50 45.97 -19.27
N LEU A 5 -2.91 45.23 -18.23
CA LEU A 5 -3.58 45.59 -16.96
C LEU A 5 -3.15 44.59 -15.86
N GLU A 6 -3.13 45.00 -14.59
CA GLU A 6 -2.84 44.11 -13.45
C GLU A 6 -4.10 43.44 -12.87
N ASN A 7 -4.00 42.14 -12.56
CA ASN A 7 -4.88 41.36 -11.66
C ASN A 7 -6.41 41.31 -11.95
N PRO A 8 -7.09 40.31 -11.36
CA PRO A 8 -7.95 40.63 -10.21
C PRO A 8 -7.81 39.66 -9.02
N ILE A 9 -8.43 40.04 -7.89
CA ILE A 9 -8.24 39.45 -6.55
C ILE A 9 -9.49 38.65 -6.09
N VAL A 10 -9.24 37.63 -5.25
CA VAL A 10 -10.14 36.87 -4.33
C VAL A 10 -11.67 37.00 -4.47
N VAL A 11 -12.35 35.85 -4.51
CA VAL A 11 -13.71 35.66 -3.97
C VAL A 11 -13.77 34.42 -3.07
N LEU A 12 -14.42 34.54 -1.91
CA LEU A 12 -14.69 33.44 -0.96
C LEU A 12 -16.05 32.78 -1.20
N MET A 13 -16.18 31.48 -0.89
CA MET A 13 -17.39 30.91 -0.29
C MET A 13 -17.04 29.77 0.69
N LEU A 14 -17.48 29.89 1.94
CA LEU A 14 -17.38 28.88 3.00
C LEU A 14 -18.59 29.00 3.95
N CYS A 15 -19.43 27.95 4.04
CA CYS A 15 -20.36 27.64 5.15
C CYS A 15 -21.08 26.29 4.85
N ALA A 16 -21.77 25.60 5.77
CA ALA A 16 -22.17 25.95 7.15
C ALA A 16 -22.14 24.73 8.13
N THR A 17 -22.41 25.01 9.41
CA THR A 17 -22.52 24.06 10.56
C THR A 17 -23.50 24.66 11.61
N LEU A 18 -24.09 23.98 12.61
CA LEU A 18 -23.98 22.60 13.13
C LEU A 18 -25.25 22.28 13.97
N SER A 19 -25.77 21.04 14.01
CA SER A 19 -26.67 20.59 15.11
C SER A 19 -26.74 19.05 15.30
N ARG A 20 -27.38 18.59 16.39
CA ARG A 20 -27.40 17.21 16.93
C ARG A 20 -28.79 16.80 17.49
N ASN A 21 -29.06 15.48 17.51
CA ASN A 21 -30.13 14.77 18.28
C ASN A 21 -31.58 15.14 17.86
N ARG A 22 -32.70 14.46 18.23
CA ARG A 22 -33.11 13.28 19.07
C ARG A 22 -34.46 12.77 18.44
N ILE A 23 -35.14 11.65 18.75
CA ILE A 23 -34.97 10.50 19.67
C ILE A 23 -35.01 9.15 18.87
N ALA A 24 -36.11 8.37 18.92
CA ALA A 24 -36.31 7.03 18.30
C ALA A 24 -37.81 6.59 18.34
N ALA A 25 -38.09 5.40 17.78
CA ALA A 25 -39.32 4.56 17.89
C ALA A 25 -40.51 4.82 16.93
N ASN A 26 -41.33 3.78 16.72
CA ASN A 26 -42.44 3.68 15.77
C ASN A 26 -43.80 3.57 16.48
N ALA A 27 -44.88 4.01 15.82
CA ALA A 27 -46.22 3.40 15.88
C ALA A 27 -46.95 3.70 14.55
N ASN A 28 -47.97 2.91 14.21
CA ASN A 28 -48.78 3.07 12.99
C ASN A 28 -49.99 3.99 13.25
N GLN A 29 -50.48 4.66 12.20
CA GLN A 29 -51.72 4.24 11.51
C GLN A 29 -51.81 4.90 10.13
N ASP A 30 -52.66 4.37 9.25
CA ASP A 30 -52.78 4.78 7.83
C ASP A 30 -53.60 6.06 7.61
N LEU A 31 -53.66 6.46 6.33
CA LEU A 31 -54.54 7.47 5.71
C LEU A 31 -54.13 8.95 5.88
N LEU A 32 -53.33 9.44 4.93
CA LEU A 32 -53.69 10.60 4.07
C LEU A 32 -52.64 10.75 2.94
N ASP A 33 -53.08 11.28 1.79
CA ASP A 33 -52.39 11.14 0.50
C ASP A 33 -51.11 11.98 0.27
N MET A 34 -50.45 11.69 -0.85
CA MET A 34 -49.44 12.53 -1.51
C MET A 34 -48.09 12.74 -0.79
N LYS A 35 -47.56 11.73 -0.08
CA LYS A 35 -46.15 11.69 0.40
C LYS A 35 -45.35 10.41 0.09
N GLY A 36 -45.72 9.69 -0.98
CA GLY A 36 -45.19 8.35 -1.31
C GLY A 36 -43.72 8.24 -1.77
N LEU A 37 -43.02 9.33 -2.12
CA LEU A 37 -41.69 9.26 -2.76
C LEU A 37 -40.51 9.81 -1.93
N ALA A 38 -40.73 10.21 -0.67
CA ALA A 38 -39.75 10.99 0.10
C ALA A 38 -38.94 10.21 1.17
N LYS A 39 -38.85 8.87 1.11
CA LYS A 39 -38.19 8.04 2.15
C LYS A 39 -36.94 7.24 1.71
N GLU A 40 -36.45 7.40 0.48
CA GLU A 40 -35.24 6.73 -0.04
C GLU A 40 -33.95 7.60 -0.06
N HIS A 41 -33.89 8.68 0.74
CA HIS A 41 -32.78 9.65 0.67
C HIS A 41 -31.45 9.19 1.31
N LYS A 42 -30.84 8.17 0.69
CA LYS A 42 -29.38 7.91 0.68
C LYS A 42 -28.85 7.36 -0.65
N THR A 43 -29.70 6.93 -1.58
CA THR A 43 -29.32 6.46 -2.93
C THR A 43 -29.18 7.62 -3.94
N ALA A 44 -30.02 8.66 -3.79
CA ALA A 44 -30.18 9.82 -4.69
C ALA A 44 -28.95 10.74 -4.90
N VAL A 45 -27.76 10.36 -4.45
CA VAL A 45 -26.52 11.17 -4.62
C VAL A 45 -25.81 10.85 -5.93
N LEU A 46 -25.83 9.60 -6.40
CA LEU A 46 -25.03 9.12 -7.55
C LEU A 46 -25.82 8.92 -8.85
N MET A 47 -27.15 9.00 -8.78
CA MET A 47 -28.08 8.89 -9.90
C MET A 47 -28.73 10.24 -10.21
N GLN A 48 -29.18 10.41 -11.45
CA GLN A 48 -30.00 11.51 -11.94
C GLN A 48 -31.17 10.89 -12.69
N CYS A 49 -32.39 11.14 -12.19
CA CYS A 49 -33.61 10.56 -12.73
C CYS A 49 -34.46 11.66 -13.38
N ALA A 50 -35.13 11.31 -14.47
CA ALA A 50 -36.12 12.15 -15.15
C ALA A 50 -37.45 11.40 -15.24
N THR A 51 -38.55 12.14 -15.07
CA THR A 51 -39.91 11.63 -15.26
C THR A 51 -40.32 11.78 -16.73
N ASP A 52 -40.99 10.77 -17.29
CA ASP A 52 -41.64 10.90 -18.60
C ASP A 52 -43.06 11.51 -18.48
N ALA A 53 -43.64 11.86 -19.63
CA ALA A 53 -44.98 12.44 -19.70
C ALA A 53 -46.14 11.45 -19.35
N LYS A 54 -45.81 10.21 -18.96
CA LYS A 54 -46.76 9.18 -18.50
C LYS A 54 -46.56 8.82 -17.01
N GLY A 55 -45.66 9.52 -16.31
CA GLY A 55 -45.40 9.33 -14.88
C GLY A 55 -44.37 8.25 -14.54
N SER A 56 -43.70 7.66 -15.54
CA SER A 56 -42.59 6.71 -15.30
C SER A 56 -41.31 7.45 -14.96
N TYR A 57 -40.48 6.88 -14.07
CA TYR A 57 -39.18 7.44 -13.69
C TYR A 57 -38.04 6.66 -14.35
N ASN A 58 -37.21 7.33 -15.13
CA ASN A 58 -36.01 6.76 -15.73
C ASN A 58 -34.76 7.33 -15.04
N CYS A 59 -34.01 6.47 -14.35
CA CYS A 59 -32.79 6.84 -13.64
C CYS A 59 -31.54 6.52 -14.45
N THR A 60 -30.58 7.45 -14.47
CA THR A 60 -29.26 7.28 -15.08
C THR A 60 -28.17 7.58 -14.06
N CYS A 61 -26.96 7.04 -14.22
CA CYS A 61 -25.86 7.38 -13.33
C CYS A 61 -25.24 8.73 -13.70
N LYS A 62 -24.92 9.54 -12.69
CA LYS A 62 -24.27 10.84 -12.90
C LYS A 62 -22.91 10.67 -13.58
N PRO A 63 -22.44 11.67 -14.36
CA PRO A 63 -21.14 11.62 -15.03
C PRO A 63 -20.00 11.17 -14.10
N GLY A 64 -19.24 10.16 -14.54
CA GLY A 64 -18.18 9.52 -13.76
C GLY A 64 -18.62 8.28 -12.94
N TYR A 65 -19.91 7.93 -12.93
CA TYR A 65 -20.45 6.72 -12.30
C TYR A 65 -21.14 5.81 -13.33
N TYR A 66 -21.14 4.51 -13.11
CA TYR A 66 -21.72 3.50 -14.01
C TYR A 66 -22.66 2.54 -13.28
N GLY A 67 -23.71 2.09 -13.95
CA GLY A 67 -24.71 1.20 -13.37
C GLY A 67 -25.97 1.14 -14.22
N ASP A 68 -26.98 0.47 -13.69
CA ASP A 68 -28.34 0.29 -14.21
C ASP A 68 -29.30 1.44 -13.81
N GLY A 69 -28.74 2.64 -13.56
CA GLY A 69 -29.49 3.78 -13.00
C GLY A 69 -29.78 3.68 -11.50
N ASN A 70 -30.10 2.48 -11.01
CA ASN A 70 -30.49 2.20 -9.63
C ASN A 70 -29.27 1.95 -8.71
N ILE A 71 -28.23 1.28 -9.22
CA ILE A 71 -27.02 0.87 -8.49
C ILE A 71 -25.77 1.47 -9.15
N CYS A 72 -25.61 2.78 -9.00
CA CYS A 72 -24.46 3.51 -9.53
C CYS A 72 -23.17 3.25 -8.73
N ARG A 73 -22.12 2.83 -9.44
CA ARG A 73 -20.80 2.46 -8.94
C ARG A 73 -19.75 3.41 -9.52
N SER A 74 -18.61 3.54 -8.85
CA SER A 74 -17.43 4.25 -9.36
C SER A 74 -16.36 3.28 -9.81
N ALA A 75 -15.49 3.73 -10.71
CA ALA A 75 -14.34 2.95 -11.16
C ALA A 75 -13.09 3.25 -10.32
N LEU A 76 -12.23 2.23 -10.16
CA LEU A 76 -10.93 2.37 -9.49
C LEU A 76 -9.77 2.60 -10.50
N THR A 77 -9.95 2.23 -11.76
CA THR A 77 -8.96 2.36 -12.85
C THR A 77 -9.64 2.63 -14.19
N CYS A 78 -8.89 3.13 -15.17
CA CYS A 78 -9.38 3.30 -16.54
C CYS A 78 -9.71 1.97 -17.23
N LYS A 79 -9.03 0.86 -16.88
CA LYS A 79 -9.41 -0.46 -17.42
C LYS A 79 -10.75 -0.92 -16.87
N GLU A 80 -11.13 -0.57 -15.65
CA GLU A 80 -12.47 -0.89 -15.15
C GLU A 80 -13.58 -0.15 -15.94
N ILE A 81 -13.28 1.01 -16.52
CA ILE A 81 -14.17 1.75 -17.42
C ILE A 81 -14.22 1.08 -18.81
N PHE A 82 -13.07 0.67 -19.33
CA PHE A 82 -12.94 -0.05 -20.60
C PHE A 82 -13.63 -1.42 -20.58
N ASP A 83 -13.27 -2.30 -19.64
CA ASP A 83 -13.77 -3.69 -19.50
C ASP A 83 -15.28 -3.77 -19.25
N ARG A 84 -15.88 -2.67 -18.79
CA ARG A 84 -17.32 -2.55 -18.54
C ARG A 84 -18.04 -1.72 -19.61
N ASN A 85 -17.34 -1.30 -20.66
CA ASN A 85 -17.87 -0.50 -21.79
C ASN A 85 -18.52 0.83 -21.34
N VAL A 86 -18.02 1.42 -20.24
CA VAL A 86 -18.59 2.63 -19.58
C VAL A 86 -18.29 3.90 -20.37
N SER A 87 -17.17 3.92 -21.08
CA SER A 87 -16.90 4.88 -22.15
C SER A 87 -16.18 4.17 -23.29
N LYS A 88 -16.53 4.53 -24.52
CA LYS A 88 -15.85 4.10 -25.76
C LYS A 88 -14.84 5.13 -26.27
N LYS A 89 -14.64 6.25 -25.56
CA LYS A 89 -13.75 7.34 -25.96
C LYS A 89 -12.83 7.75 -24.80
N SER A 90 -11.58 8.06 -25.14
CA SER A 90 -10.63 8.69 -24.21
C SER A 90 -11.15 10.06 -23.73
N GLY A 91 -10.94 10.40 -22.46
CA GLY A 91 -11.50 11.63 -21.87
C GLY A 91 -11.31 11.76 -20.36
N GLU A 92 -11.69 12.90 -19.78
CA GLU A 92 -11.73 13.07 -18.32
C GLU A 92 -12.85 12.20 -17.71
N VAL A 93 -12.51 11.45 -16.67
CA VAL A 93 -13.45 10.68 -15.85
C VAL A 93 -13.12 10.83 -14.36
N THR A 94 -14.07 10.50 -13.49
CA THR A 94 -13.82 10.42 -12.05
C THR A 94 -13.47 8.99 -11.63
N LEU A 95 -12.28 8.80 -11.05
CA LEU A 95 -11.90 7.56 -10.35
C LEU A 95 -12.01 7.75 -8.82
N LEU A 96 -12.38 6.69 -8.10
CA LEU A 96 -12.49 6.72 -6.64
C LEU A 96 -11.25 6.07 -5.98
N LEU A 97 -10.22 6.86 -5.65
CA LEU A 97 -9.01 6.36 -4.99
C LEU A 97 -8.98 6.70 -3.50
N ASP A 98 -8.75 5.69 -2.66
CA ASP A 98 -8.85 5.82 -1.20
C ASP A 98 -10.15 6.53 -0.75
N SER A 99 -11.25 6.26 -1.48
CA SER A 99 -12.57 6.89 -1.33
C SER A 99 -12.59 8.42 -1.42
N LYS A 100 -11.62 9.03 -2.11
CA LYS A 100 -11.69 10.39 -2.63
C LYS A 100 -11.90 10.34 -4.14
N PRO A 101 -12.88 11.08 -4.70
CA PRO A 101 -12.98 11.22 -6.15
C PRO A 101 -11.77 12.02 -6.65
N ILE A 102 -11.16 11.56 -7.74
CA ILE A 102 -10.18 12.32 -8.52
C ILE A 102 -10.56 12.30 -10.00
N SER A 103 -10.44 13.46 -10.66
CA SER A 103 -10.47 13.51 -12.12
C SER A 103 -9.16 12.98 -12.70
N VAL A 104 -9.24 12.11 -13.72
CA VAL A 104 -8.10 11.74 -14.56
C VAL A 104 -8.51 11.65 -16.02
N PHE A 105 -7.58 11.91 -16.96
CA PHE A 105 -7.79 11.60 -18.37
C PHE A 105 -7.51 10.11 -18.63
N CYS A 106 -8.54 9.32 -18.87
CA CYS A 106 -8.36 7.93 -19.27
C CYS A 106 -8.06 7.84 -20.77
N HIS A 107 -7.00 7.09 -21.11
CA HIS A 107 -6.71 6.72 -22.49
C HIS A 107 -7.32 5.35 -22.75
N LEU A 108 -8.37 5.32 -23.58
CA LEU A 108 -9.15 4.14 -23.93
C LEU A 108 -8.96 3.82 -25.42
N GLY A 109 -8.68 2.56 -25.73
CA GLY A 109 -8.27 2.10 -27.07
C GLY A 109 -6.75 1.95 -27.20
N ASP A 110 -6.28 1.32 -28.28
CA ASP A 110 -4.84 1.32 -28.59
C ASP A 110 -4.39 2.68 -29.16
N PHE A 111 -3.28 3.19 -28.62
CA PHE A 111 -2.59 4.41 -29.04
C PHE A 111 -1.08 4.18 -29.24
N GLY A 112 -0.65 2.92 -29.42
CA GLY A 112 0.75 2.49 -29.50
C GLY A 112 1.25 1.75 -28.26
N CYS A 113 0.35 1.28 -27.39
CA CYS A 113 0.68 0.51 -26.18
C CYS A 113 -0.15 -0.78 -26.02
N GLY A 114 -1.01 -1.12 -26.98
CA GLY A 114 -1.96 -2.22 -26.90
C GLY A 114 -3.32 -1.75 -26.40
N ASP A 115 -4.38 -2.39 -26.91
CA ASP A 115 -5.76 -2.05 -26.60
C ASP A 115 -6.12 -2.22 -25.12
N GLY A 116 -7.01 -1.35 -24.62
CA GLY A 116 -7.43 -1.33 -23.22
C GLY A 116 -7.67 0.07 -22.65
N GLY A 117 -7.88 0.13 -21.33
CA GLY A 117 -8.06 1.37 -20.58
C GLY A 117 -6.85 1.72 -19.71
N TRP A 118 -6.02 2.64 -20.18
CA TRP A 118 -4.77 3.04 -19.55
C TRP A 118 -4.98 4.21 -18.57
N THR A 119 -4.45 4.05 -17.36
CA THR A 119 -4.64 4.93 -16.20
C THR A 119 -3.40 5.80 -15.97
N PRO A 120 -3.44 7.12 -16.21
CA PRO A 120 -2.25 7.96 -16.08
C PRO A 120 -1.72 7.98 -14.63
N VAL A 121 -0.40 7.89 -14.48
CA VAL A 121 0.27 7.95 -13.15
C VAL A 121 1.08 9.22 -12.94
N MET A 122 1.78 9.67 -13.99
CA MET A 122 2.72 10.79 -13.91
C MET A 122 2.96 11.39 -15.31
N LYS A 123 3.22 12.69 -15.37
CA LYS A 123 3.79 13.40 -16.52
C LYS A 123 4.97 14.24 -16.03
N ILE A 124 6.10 14.17 -16.72
CA ILE A 124 7.39 14.81 -16.40
C ILE A 124 7.74 15.74 -17.55
N ASN A 125 8.05 17.00 -17.26
CA ASN A 125 8.48 17.96 -18.25
C ASN A 125 9.98 18.17 -18.10
N SER A 126 10.76 17.63 -19.02
CA SER A 126 12.22 17.52 -18.84
C SER A 126 12.99 18.83 -19.03
N ASN A 127 12.28 19.93 -19.30
CA ASN A 127 12.77 21.29 -19.16
C ASN A 127 12.63 21.82 -17.72
N LYS A 128 12.14 21.00 -16.78
CA LYS A 128 12.00 21.31 -15.35
C LYS A 128 12.75 20.28 -14.49
N SER A 129 13.41 20.78 -13.46
CA SER A 129 14.08 19.98 -12.42
C SER A 129 13.12 19.35 -11.40
N THR A 130 11.82 19.68 -11.44
CA THR A 130 10.82 19.30 -10.43
C THR A 130 10.77 17.80 -10.16
N ILE A 131 10.85 16.96 -11.20
CA ILE A 131 10.80 15.48 -11.08
C ILE A 131 12.18 14.85 -11.42
N HIS A 132 13.27 15.56 -11.11
CA HIS A 132 14.66 15.07 -11.16
C HIS A 132 14.84 13.72 -10.43
N TYR A 133 15.86 12.93 -10.78
CA TYR A 133 16.12 11.61 -10.22
C TYR A 133 16.04 11.58 -8.67
N ASP A 134 16.73 12.47 -7.96
CA ASP A 134 16.72 12.47 -6.49
C ASP A 134 15.50 13.14 -5.84
N SER A 135 14.64 13.76 -6.65
CA SER A 135 13.46 14.52 -6.20
C SER A 135 12.60 13.73 -5.21
N GLN A 136 12.16 14.41 -4.15
CA GLN A 136 11.29 13.80 -3.15
C GLN A 136 9.96 13.35 -3.74
N PHE A 137 9.53 13.86 -4.90
CA PHE A 137 8.31 13.41 -5.57
C PHE A 137 8.33 11.92 -5.97
N TRP A 138 9.50 11.30 -6.18
CA TRP A 138 9.59 9.85 -6.38
C TRP A 138 9.24 9.05 -5.10
N ARG A 139 9.50 9.63 -3.92
CA ARG A 139 9.42 8.98 -2.60
C ARG A 139 8.16 9.32 -1.80
N ASN A 140 7.73 10.58 -1.82
CA ASN A 140 6.58 11.05 -1.06
C ASN A 140 5.24 10.55 -1.64
N ARG A 141 4.17 10.64 -0.83
CA ARG A 141 2.78 10.41 -1.26
C ARG A 141 2.04 11.74 -1.47
N SER A 142 2.77 12.77 -1.89
CA SER A 142 2.25 14.07 -2.28
C SER A 142 1.94 14.06 -3.77
N SER A 143 0.74 14.50 -4.16
CA SER A 143 0.40 14.78 -5.55
C SER A 143 1.02 16.11 -6.00
N CYS A 144 1.35 16.22 -7.28
CA CYS A 144 1.88 17.45 -7.88
C CYS A 144 0.99 17.81 -9.08
N ILE A 145 0.64 19.09 -9.22
CA ILE A 145 -0.10 19.69 -10.35
C ILE A 145 -1.28 18.79 -10.81
N LEU A 146 -2.36 18.78 -10.03
CA LEU A 146 -3.56 18.00 -10.32
C LEU A 146 -4.26 18.37 -11.65
N PRO A 147 -4.26 19.64 -12.14
CA PRO A 147 -4.87 19.97 -13.43
C PRO A 147 -4.28 19.19 -14.62
N GLY A 148 -2.97 18.99 -14.65
CA GLY A 148 -2.31 18.18 -15.67
C GLY A 148 -2.76 16.70 -15.68
N GLY A 149 -3.39 16.21 -14.61
CA GLY A 149 -3.99 14.87 -14.58
C GLY A 149 -5.29 14.75 -15.37
N LYS A 150 -5.97 15.88 -15.64
CA LYS A 150 -7.24 15.96 -16.39
C LYS A 150 -7.05 15.99 -17.91
N THR A 151 -5.83 16.17 -18.38
CA THR A 151 -5.48 16.32 -19.80
C THR A 151 -4.66 15.14 -20.29
N GLY A 152 -4.74 14.86 -21.60
CA GLY A 152 -3.94 13.83 -22.26
C GLY A 152 -2.47 14.21 -22.44
N PHE A 153 -1.95 14.05 -23.66
CA PHE A 153 -0.52 14.16 -23.97
C PHE A 153 -0.03 15.62 -24.19
N ASP A 154 -0.31 16.49 -23.21
CA ASP A 154 0.16 17.88 -23.14
C ASP A 154 1.52 18.01 -22.39
N PHE A 155 1.95 19.25 -22.16
CA PHE A 155 3.20 19.60 -21.49
C PHE A 155 3.06 19.92 -19.99
N GLN A 156 1.87 19.70 -19.41
CA GLN A 156 1.65 19.90 -17.98
C GLN A 156 2.19 18.70 -17.21
N GLU A 157 3.11 18.96 -16.28
CA GLU A 157 3.52 17.95 -15.32
C GLU A 157 2.35 17.53 -14.45
N THR A 158 2.36 16.28 -14.01
CA THR A 158 1.43 15.83 -12.97
C THR A 158 2.01 14.64 -12.23
N LYS A 159 1.61 14.48 -10.97
CA LYS A 159 1.79 13.25 -10.21
C LYS A 159 0.48 12.94 -9.50
N LEU A 160 -0.20 11.91 -10.00
CA LEU A 160 -1.52 11.49 -9.52
C LEU A 160 -1.40 10.44 -8.41
N PRO A 161 -2.43 10.28 -7.55
CA PRO A 161 -2.44 9.23 -6.54
C PRO A 161 -2.32 7.80 -7.10
N THR A 162 -2.76 7.59 -8.34
CA THR A 162 -2.55 6.37 -9.13
C THR A 162 -1.08 5.89 -9.12
N TYR A 163 -0.09 6.80 -9.13
CA TYR A 163 1.35 6.47 -9.03
C TYR A 163 1.70 5.57 -7.83
N TRP A 164 0.98 5.71 -6.71
CA TRP A 164 1.24 4.96 -5.48
C TRP A 164 0.10 4.03 -5.07
N ASP A 165 -1.11 4.18 -5.62
CA ASP A 165 -2.32 3.38 -5.30
C ASP A 165 -2.76 2.39 -6.40
N THR A 166 -2.30 2.54 -7.65
CA THR A 166 -2.66 1.63 -8.75
C THR A 166 -1.63 0.51 -8.91
N SER A 167 -2.06 -0.73 -8.66
CA SER A 167 -1.33 -1.95 -9.04
C SER A 167 -1.45 -2.23 -10.54
N PHE A 168 -0.49 -2.96 -11.12
CA PHE A 168 -0.44 -3.21 -12.56
C PHE A 168 0.30 -4.49 -12.94
N SER A 169 0.02 -5.03 -14.14
CA SER A 169 0.87 -6.01 -14.84
C SER A 169 1.77 -5.37 -15.90
N ASN A 170 1.33 -4.29 -16.54
CA ASN A 170 2.03 -3.61 -17.63
C ASN A 170 2.19 -2.11 -17.35
N ILE A 171 3.31 -1.52 -17.81
CA ILE A 171 3.57 -0.08 -17.82
C ILE A 171 3.74 0.36 -19.27
N CYS A 172 2.98 1.37 -19.72
CA CYS A 172 3.25 2.09 -20.95
C CYS A 172 4.10 3.33 -20.63
N LEU A 173 5.13 3.56 -21.45
CA LEU A 173 6.04 4.70 -21.35
C LEU A 173 5.99 5.46 -22.66
N GLY A 174 5.68 6.76 -22.61
CA GLY A 174 5.59 7.62 -23.78
C GLY A 174 6.58 8.78 -23.71
N MET A 175 7.25 9.10 -24.81
CA MET A 175 8.03 10.34 -24.96
C MET A 175 7.46 11.18 -26.09
N LYS A 176 7.20 12.45 -25.82
CA LYS A 176 6.81 13.46 -26.82
C LYS A 176 7.99 14.36 -27.13
N ILE A 177 8.36 14.46 -28.40
CA ILE A 177 9.45 15.28 -28.92
C ILE A 177 8.88 16.07 -30.11
N GLY A 178 8.70 17.38 -29.93
CA GLY A 178 7.89 18.19 -30.83
C GLY A 178 6.46 17.64 -30.96
N ASN A 179 6.05 17.39 -32.20
CA ASN A 179 4.76 16.77 -32.51
C ASN A 179 4.79 15.22 -32.55
N GLN A 180 5.96 14.59 -32.48
CA GLN A 180 6.05 13.12 -32.44
C GLN A 180 5.84 12.60 -31.03
N LEU A 181 4.99 11.59 -30.88
CA LEU A 181 4.75 10.86 -29.65
C LEU A 181 5.06 9.38 -29.88
N ARG A 182 5.96 8.81 -29.06
CA ARG A 182 6.51 7.47 -29.25
C ARG A 182 6.38 6.67 -27.95
N PHE A 183 6.01 5.39 -28.05
CA PHE A 183 5.66 4.56 -26.90
C PHE A 183 6.45 3.24 -26.84
N ILE A 184 6.64 2.74 -25.62
CA ILE A 184 7.03 1.34 -25.35
C ILE A 184 6.28 0.77 -24.14
N VAL A 185 6.08 -0.55 -24.15
CA VAL A 185 5.48 -1.30 -23.02
C VAL A 185 6.53 -2.14 -22.30
N ILE A 186 6.51 -2.07 -20.97
CA ILE A 186 7.22 -2.94 -20.02
C ILE A 186 6.21 -3.87 -19.34
N ASN A 187 6.40 -5.17 -19.48
CA ASN A 187 5.63 -6.18 -18.76
C ASN A 187 6.30 -6.40 -17.38
N LYS A 188 5.68 -5.93 -16.30
CA LYS A 188 6.21 -6.04 -14.92
C LYS A 188 5.07 -5.92 -13.90
N HIS A 189 4.79 -7.00 -13.18
CA HIS A 189 3.81 -6.97 -12.10
C HIS A 189 4.31 -6.17 -10.87
N ALA A 190 3.49 -5.23 -10.35
CA ALA A 190 3.79 -4.46 -9.15
C ALA A 190 2.54 -3.97 -8.39
N HIS A 191 2.71 -3.70 -7.09
CA HIS A 191 1.67 -3.13 -6.24
C HIS A 191 1.39 -1.64 -6.53
N SER A 192 2.41 -0.90 -6.99
CA SER A 192 2.33 0.44 -7.62
C SER A 192 3.71 0.92 -8.08
N LEU A 193 3.82 1.99 -8.86
CA LEU A 193 5.11 2.48 -9.36
C LEU A 193 5.98 3.02 -8.21
N HIS A 194 5.35 3.67 -7.21
CA HIS A 194 5.96 3.99 -5.91
C HIS A 194 6.66 2.78 -5.28
N SER A 195 6.06 1.58 -5.32
CA SER A 195 6.64 0.36 -4.74
C SER A 195 7.84 -0.22 -5.52
N LEU A 196 8.02 0.16 -6.80
CA LEU A 196 9.21 -0.22 -7.59
C LEU A 196 10.37 0.78 -7.43
N ILE A 197 10.08 2.02 -7.08
CA ILE A 197 11.08 3.09 -7.02
C ILE A 197 11.63 3.31 -5.60
N THR A 198 10.77 3.32 -4.59
CA THR A 198 11.08 3.98 -3.29
C THR A 198 12.15 3.32 -2.42
N ASP A 199 12.42 2.04 -2.57
CA ASP A 199 13.51 1.35 -1.83
C ASP A 199 14.90 1.58 -2.44
N ARG A 200 14.99 2.38 -3.52
CA ARG A 200 16.20 2.66 -4.31
C ARG A 200 16.89 1.45 -4.94
N LYS A 201 16.31 0.25 -4.86
CA LYS A 201 16.93 -0.95 -5.47
C LYS A 201 16.77 -0.93 -6.98
N LYS A 202 17.88 -1.18 -7.68
CA LYS A 202 17.92 -1.49 -9.12
C LYS A 202 17.04 -2.72 -9.39
N ARG A 203 16.17 -2.65 -10.40
CA ARG A 203 15.35 -3.77 -10.88
C ARG A 203 15.45 -3.82 -12.40
N THR A 204 16.04 -4.86 -12.95
CA THR A 204 16.22 -4.97 -14.41
C THR A 204 14.90 -5.12 -15.17
N THR A 205 14.92 -4.61 -16.40
CA THR A 205 14.01 -4.97 -17.48
C THR A 205 14.77 -5.71 -18.58
N SER A 206 14.05 -6.17 -19.60
CA SER A 206 14.61 -6.92 -20.73
C SER A 206 13.97 -6.44 -22.05
N LEU A 207 13.99 -5.12 -22.26
CA LEU A 207 13.49 -4.49 -23.49
C LEU A 207 14.54 -4.45 -24.59
N GLY A 208 15.82 -4.42 -24.21
CA GLY A 208 16.96 -4.23 -25.08
C GLY A 208 17.13 -2.77 -25.55
N ARG A 209 18.39 -2.41 -25.81
CA ARG A 209 18.84 -1.11 -26.34
C ARG A 209 17.94 -0.56 -27.46
N LYS A 210 17.63 -1.39 -28.47
CA LYS A 210 16.84 -1.01 -29.64
C LYS A 210 15.46 -0.43 -29.26
N LYS A 211 14.80 -1.03 -28.27
CA LYS A 211 13.46 -0.62 -27.79
C LYS A 211 13.53 0.64 -26.92
N TRP A 212 14.61 0.88 -26.19
CA TRP A 212 14.81 2.18 -25.55
C TRP A 212 15.07 3.29 -26.59
N LYS A 213 15.85 3.02 -27.65
CA LYS A 213 16.07 3.99 -28.74
C LYS A 213 14.78 4.35 -29.50
N THR A 214 13.77 3.46 -29.60
CA THR A 214 12.51 3.79 -30.29
C THR A 214 11.66 4.88 -29.62
N LEU A 215 11.87 5.19 -28.34
CA LEU A 215 11.24 6.34 -27.69
C LEU A 215 11.71 7.69 -28.25
N ILE A 216 12.96 7.77 -28.71
CA ILE A 216 13.57 8.99 -29.23
C ILE A 216 13.49 9.03 -30.76
N GLY A 217 13.58 7.88 -31.43
CA GLY A 217 13.50 7.77 -32.89
C GLY A 217 14.87 7.83 -33.58
N SER A 218 14.93 8.46 -34.76
CA SER A 218 16.16 8.52 -35.58
C SER A 218 17.30 9.31 -34.93
N GLN A 219 17.00 10.24 -34.02
CA GLN A 219 18.01 11.01 -33.26
C GLN A 219 18.55 10.27 -32.03
N ALA A 220 18.08 9.06 -31.73
CA ALA A 220 18.49 8.31 -30.55
C ALA A 220 19.99 7.99 -30.56
N SER A 221 20.69 8.26 -29.46
CA SER A 221 22.14 8.08 -29.34
C SER A 221 22.52 7.49 -27.97
N LEU A 222 23.37 6.46 -27.96
CA LEU A 222 23.87 5.79 -26.75
C LEU A 222 25.31 5.30 -26.96
N GLN A 223 26.13 5.24 -25.91
CA GLN A 223 27.41 4.52 -25.98
C GLN A 223 27.23 3.00 -26.08
N PRO A 224 28.15 2.25 -26.71
CA PRO A 224 27.84 0.92 -27.26
C PRO A 224 27.85 -0.25 -26.26
N ARG A 225 28.61 -0.18 -25.15
CA ARG A 225 28.99 -1.38 -24.39
C ARG A 225 28.04 -1.73 -23.23
N CYS A 226 27.99 -0.94 -22.16
CA CYS A 226 27.01 -1.18 -21.09
C CYS A 226 25.57 -0.87 -21.56
N ASN A 227 24.61 -1.65 -21.07
CA ASN A 227 23.19 -1.48 -21.34
C ASN A 227 22.38 -1.71 -20.05
N MET A 228 22.59 -0.88 -19.01
CA MET A 228 21.94 -1.01 -17.72
C MET A 228 20.48 -0.49 -17.77
N GLU A 229 19.53 -1.37 -18.09
CA GLU A 229 18.10 -1.01 -18.15
C GLU A 229 17.29 -1.39 -16.91
N GLY A 230 16.25 -0.59 -16.61
CA GLY A 230 15.18 -0.92 -15.68
C GLY A 230 14.75 0.24 -14.78
N PHE A 231 14.41 -0.11 -13.54
CA PHE A 231 14.00 0.82 -12.49
C PHE A 231 15.18 1.11 -11.56
N ASN A 232 15.38 2.38 -11.18
CA ASN A 232 16.57 2.84 -10.46
C ASN A 232 17.88 2.38 -11.14
N ALA A 233 18.01 2.67 -12.44
CA ALA A 233 19.24 2.44 -13.18
C ALA A 233 20.25 3.55 -12.83
N VAL A 234 21.34 3.17 -12.17
CA VAL A 234 22.41 4.07 -11.70
C VAL A 234 23.71 3.27 -11.63
N GLY A 235 24.82 3.87 -12.06
CA GLY A 235 26.16 3.28 -11.94
C GLY A 235 26.75 3.41 -10.54
N GLU A 236 27.96 2.91 -10.35
CA GLU A 236 28.49 2.64 -8.99
C GLU A 236 29.23 3.81 -8.33
N LYS A 237 29.71 4.80 -9.10
CA LYS A 237 30.44 5.98 -8.58
C LYS A 237 29.53 7.22 -8.63
N LEU A 238 29.81 8.22 -7.79
CA LEU A 238 29.00 9.43 -7.68
C LEU A 238 28.90 10.21 -9.01
N HIS A 239 27.86 11.06 -9.11
CA HIS A 239 27.56 11.99 -10.22
C HIS A 239 27.29 11.38 -11.61
N GLN A 240 27.34 10.05 -11.76
CA GLN A 240 27.02 9.36 -13.01
C GLN A 240 25.58 9.59 -13.49
N SER A 241 25.31 9.28 -14.76
CA SER A 241 23.98 9.30 -15.37
C SER A 241 23.05 8.25 -14.74
N GLN A 242 21.85 8.69 -14.38
CA GLN A 242 20.88 7.94 -13.57
C GLN A 242 19.49 8.06 -14.19
N ALA A 243 18.65 7.03 -14.03
CA ALA A 243 17.26 7.02 -14.47
C ALA A 243 16.36 6.30 -13.45
N ARG A 244 15.23 6.91 -13.08
CA ARG A 244 14.22 6.24 -12.25
C ARG A 244 13.52 5.13 -13.03
N VAL A 245 13.25 5.36 -14.31
CA VAL A 245 12.86 4.33 -15.29
C VAL A 245 13.61 4.61 -16.59
N GLY A 246 14.49 3.73 -17.04
CA GLY A 246 15.32 4.00 -18.22
C GLY A 246 16.43 2.97 -18.49
N ILE A 247 17.31 3.31 -19.42
CA ILE A 247 18.60 2.66 -19.67
C ILE A 247 19.74 3.65 -19.42
N THR A 248 20.80 3.22 -18.75
CA THR A 248 22.08 3.94 -18.66
C THR A 248 23.19 3.12 -19.31
N ALA A 249 24.22 3.80 -19.83
CA ALA A 249 25.28 3.17 -20.61
C ALA A 249 26.64 3.87 -20.41
N ASN A 250 27.72 3.13 -20.71
CA ASN A 250 29.09 3.60 -20.87
C ASN A 250 29.82 2.82 -21.98
N GLN A 251 31.04 3.25 -22.29
CA GLN A 251 31.98 2.66 -23.24
C GLN A 251 32.83 1.55 -22.62
N GLN A 252 32.78 1.38 -21.29
CA GLN A 252 33.31 0.20 -20.60
C GLN A 252 32.27 -0.94 -20.55
N ASN A 253 32.69 -2.15 -20.15
CA ASN A 253 31.80 -3.30 -19.94
C ASN A 253 31.25 -3.40 -18.51
N ASP A 254 31.79 -2.61 -17.58
CA ASP A 254 31.54 -2.70 -16.14
C ASP A 254 30.17 -2.13 -15.71
N CYS A 255 29.59 -1.21 -16.49
CA CYS A 255 28.51 -0.32 -16.07
C CYS A 255 28.81 0.53 -14.82
N SER A 256 30.08 0.65 -14.43
CA SER A 256 30.55 1.37 -13.23
C SER A 256 30.98 2.81 -13.53
N SER A 257 30.82 3.28 -14.78
CA SER A 257 31.08 4.67 -15.21
C SER A 257 30.02 5.22 -16.18
N CYS A 258 28.73 4.92 -15.97
CA CYS A 258 27.64 5.38 -16.85
C CYS A 258 27.57 6.91 -16.98
N ASP A 259 27.99 7.48 -18.11
CA ASP A 259 27.74 8.87 -18.48
C ASP A 259 26.49 9.06 -19.38
N PHE A 260 25.94 8.00 -19.97
CA PHE A 260 24.80 8.06 -20.90
C PHE A 260 23.48 7.63 -20.29
N ARG A 261 22.36 8.15 -20.81
CA ARG A 261 21.01 7.74 -20.42
C ARG A 261 19.93 8.00 -21.47
N ILE A 262 18.97 7.08 -21.56
CA ILE A 262 17.61 7.33 -22.10
C ILE A 262 16.60 6.95 -21.02
N GLY A 263 15.69 7.84 -20.64
CA GLY A 263 14.70 7.50 -19.62
C GLY A 263 13.92 8.67 -19.03
N PHE A 264 13.36 8.41 -17.85
CA PHE A 264 12.40 9.23 -17.11
C PHE A 264 12.87 9.40 -15.66
N GLY A 265 12.75 10.61 -15.12
CA GLY A 265 13.28 10.94 -13.80
C GLY A 265 14.79 10.76 -13.77
N THR A 266 15.47 11.41 -14.70
CA THR A 266 16.91 11.28 -14.90
C THR A 266 17.72 12.37 -14.20
N GLY A 267 19.05 12.21 -14.17
CA GLY A 267 20.06 13.10 -13.60
C GLY A 267 21.47 12.64 -13.97
N GLY A 268 22.50 13.43 -13.68
CA GLY A 268 23.92 13.09 -13.85
C GLY A 268 24.77 14.10 -14.63
N GLN A 269 26.11 13.91 -14.54
CA GLN A 269 27.22 14.85 -14.73
C GLN A 269 27.15 15.89 -15.88
N HIS A 270 26.57 15.57 -17.04
CA HIS A 270 26.64 16.43 -18.24
C HIS A 270 25.54 17.49 -18.30
N ASP A 271 24.30 17.11 -17.97
CA ASP A 271 23.19 18.04 -17.74
C ASP A 271 22.27 17.46 -16.66
N ASP A 272 22.45 17.87 -15.40
CA ASP A 272 21.61 17.41 -14.29
C ASP A 272 20.18 17.98 -14.35
N SER A 273 19.96 19.06 -15.13
CA SER A 273 18.62 19.62 -15.36
C SER A 273 17.77 18.79 -16.32
N ASN A 274 18.38 17.93 -17.13
CA ASN A 274 17.69 17.02 -18.04
C ASN A 274 17.05 15.85 -17.26
N THR A 275 15.78 16.00 -16.88
CA THR A 275 15.01 15.02 -16.10
C THR A 275 14.29 13.95 -16.95
N GLY A 276 14.47 13.95 -18.28
CA GLY A 276 14.00 12.89 -19.15
C GLY A 276 14.18 13.12 -20.67
N GLY A 277 14.38 12.05 -21.41
CA GLY A 277 14.71 12.08 -22.84
C GLY A 277 15.98 11.28 -23.13
N ASN A 278 16.94 11.87 -23.85
CA ASN A 278 18.22 11.27 -24.22
C ASN A 278 19.38 12.23 -23.89
N GLU A 279 20.34 11.76 -23.12
CA GLU A 279 21.58 12.47 -22.82
C GLU A 279 22.77 11.62 -23.26
N ALA A 280 23.64 12.18 -24.10
CA ALA A 280 24.70 11.44 -24.78
C ALA A 280 25.88 12.33 -25.21
N THR A 281 27.06 12.14 -24.61
CA THR A 281 28.29 12.90 -24.95
C THR A 281 29.56 12.05 -24.85
N ARG A 282 30.52 12.19 -25.78
CA ARG A 282 31.74 11.36 -25.95
C ARG A 282 31.49 10.05 -26.71
N GLN A 283 31.61 10.06 -28.04
CA GLN A 283 31.63 8.83 -28.88
C GLN A 283 30.42 7.84 -28.74
N PRO A 284 29.15 8.29 -28.74
CA PRO A 284 28.01 7.37 -28.89
C PRO A 284 27.72 6.96 -30.34
N ASP A 285 26.84 5.97 -30.47
CA ASP A 285 26.43 5.32 -31.73
C ASP A 285 25.64 6.19 -32.73
N ASN A 286 25.40 7.47 -32.44
CA ASN A 286 24.72 8.42 -33.34
C ASN A 286 25.18 9.88 -33.12
N GLY A 287 26.42 10.07 -32.64
CA GLY A 287 26.98 11.37 -32.25
C GLY A 287 26.29 12.00 -31.03
N ASP A 288 26.87 13.06 -30.48
CA ASP A 288 26.43 13.64 -29.21
C ASP A 288 25.00 14.24 -29.30
N LYS A 289 24.21 14.18 -28.22
CA LYS A 289 22.80 14.60 -28.13
C LYS A 289 22.43 15.07 -26.72
N HIS A 290 21.72 16.20 -26.67
CA HIS A 290 21.06 16.72 -25.47
C HIS A 290 19.57 16.90 -25.77
N ILE A 291 18.77 15.84 -25.64
CA ILE A 291 17.34 15.84 -25.99
C ILE A 291 16.51 15.78 -24.71
N LYS A 292 15.82 16.89 -24.40
CA LYS A 292 14.79 16.97 -23.37
C LYS A 292 13.43 16.64 -23.98
N ALA A 293 12.75 15.62 -23.45
CA ALA A 293 11.46 15.14 -23.95
C ALA A 293 10.35 15.35 -22.91
N MET A 294 9.09 15.49 -23.33
CA MET A 294 7.97 15.37 -22.38
C MET A 294 7.74 13.89 -22.07
N GLY A 295 8.01 13.48 -20.83
CA GLY A 295 7.81 12.13 -20.36
C GLY A 295 6.36 11.90 -19.93
N VAL A 296 5.67 10.97 -20.57
CA VAL A 296 4.29 10.59 -20.26
C VAL A 296 4.26 9.16 -19.73
N HIS A 297 3.54 8.92 -18.64
CA HIS A 297 3.31 7.57 -18.11
C HIS A 297 1.81 7.20 -18.11
N PRO A 298 1.29 6.68 -19.23
CA PRO A 298 0.02 5.94 -19.24
C PRO A 298 0.24 4.62 -18.49
N GLY A 299 -0.41 4.42 -17.34
CA GLY A 299 -0.20 3.24 -16.51
C GLY A 299 -1.18 2.10 -16.79
N ALA A 300 -0.77 0.90 -16.39
CA ALA A 300 -1.65 -0.15 -15.88
C ALA A 300 -2.73 -0.74 -16.81
N VAL A 301 -2.41 -1.91 -17.39
CA VAL A 301 -3.40 -2.97 -17.64
C VAL A 301 -3.60 -3.79 -16.35
N THR A 302 -4.85 -4.11 -16.00
CA THR A 302 -5.24 -4.96 -14.85
C THR A 302 -6.58 -5.70 -15.05
N ARG A 303 -6.59 -6.96 -15.51
CA ARG A 303 -7.65 -7.93 -15.13
C ARG A 303 -7.28 -9.39 -15.36
N ASP A 304 -6.47 -9.95 -14.47
CA ASP A 304 -6.62 -11.36 -14.08
C ASP A 304 -7.51 -11.45 -12.84
N THR A 305 -8.17 -12.58 -12.63
CA THR A 305 -9.13 -12.82 -11.53
C THR A 305 -8.49 -13.06 -10.16
N ALA A 306 -7.27 -12.55 -9.95
CA ALA A 306 -6.53 -12.54 -8.69
C ALA A 306 -6.12 -11.11 -8.31
N LYS A 307 -7.09 -10.22 -8.01
CA LYS A 307 -6.80 -8.84 -7.56
C LYS A 307 -5.81 -8.85 -6.38
N PHE A 308 -4.65 -8.20 -6.49
CA PHE A 308 -3.84 -7.83 -5.32
C PHE A 308 -4.16 -6.38 -4.91
N GLN A 309 -5.34 -6.19 -4.31
CA GLN A 309 -5.75 -4.86 -3.85
C GLN A 309 -5.04 -4.52 -2.54
N THR A 310 -3.94 -3.78 -2.65
CA THR A 310 -3.16 -3.24 -1.52
C THR A 310 -3.99 -2.20 -0.78
N LEU A 311 -4.89 -2.64 0.08
CA LEU A 311 -5.88 -1.76 0.71
C LEU A 311 -5.21 -0.83 1.73
N LYS A 312 -4.93 0.41 1.32
CA LYS A 312 -4.72 1.48 2.29
C LYS A 312 -6.00 1.70 3.06
N LEU A 313 -5.88 1.64 4.39
CA LEU A 313 -6.92 2.14 5.29
C LEU A 313 -6.91 3.67 5.31
N LYS A 314 -7.45 4.29 4.24
CA LYS A 314 -8.20 5.53 4.46
C LYS A 314 -9.56 5.14 5.01
N THR A 315 -9.86 5.60 6.22
CA THR A 315 -11.06 5.24 6.99
C THR A 315 -12.32 5.91 6.44
N SER A 316 -12.68 5.55 5.21
CA SER A 316 -13.81 6.13 4.51
C SER A 316 -15.12 5.60 5.06
N ARG A 317 -15.75 6.42 5.92
CA ARG A 317 -17.17 6.35 6.33
C ARG A 317 -17.88 5.04 5.97
N ILE A 318 -17.67 4.00 6.77
CA ILE A 318 -18.58 2.85 6.82
C ILE A 318 -19.88 3.40 7.41
N ARG A 319 -20.74 3.97 6.55
CA ARG A 319 -21.81 4.90 6.96
C ARG A 319 -23.03 4.20 7.58
N THR A 320 -22.94 2.89 7.73
CA THR A 320 -23.71 2.00 8.61
C THR A 320 -22.78 0.92 9.18
N MET A 321 -21.77 1.33 9.95
CA MET A 321 -21.01 0.38 10.76
C MET A 321 -21.97 -0.20 11.80
N SER A 322 -22.20 -1.52 11.76
CA SER A 322 -22.78 -2.22 12.90
C SER A 322 -21.86 -1.96 14.09
N ARG A 323 -22.40 -1.43 15.20
CA ARG A 323 -21.63 -1.19 16.42
C ARG A 323 -21.26 -2.50 17.14
N ARG A 324 -21.67 -3.65 16.62
CA ARG A 324 -21.50 -4.98 17.22
C ARG A 324 -20.25 -5.65 16.66
N SER A 325 -19.52 -6.34 17.52
CA SER A 325 -18.49 -7.30 17.12
C SER A 325 -19.18 -8.46 16.38
N GLN A 326 -18.74 -8.75 15.16
CA GLN A 326 -19.36 -9.73 14.28
C GLN A 326 -18.39 -10.15 13.17
N VAL A 327 -18.80 -11.13 12.37
CA VAL A 327 -18.10 -11.51 11.14
C VAL A 327 -18.34 -10.45 10.06
N TYR A 328 -17.26 -9.99 9.43
CA TYR A 328 -17.28 -9.11 8.27
C TYR A 328 -16.63 -9.81 7.08
N PRO A 329 -17.23 -9.81 5.87
CA PRO A 329 -16.58 -10.28 4.66
C PRO A 329 -15.55 -9.24 4.19
N LEU A 330 -14.28 -9.48 4.48
CA LEU A 330 -13.17 -8.66 4.01
C LEU A 330 -12.71 -9.14 2.63
N MET A 331 -12.54 -8.21 1.69
CA MET A 331 -12.09 -8.52 0.33
C MET A 331 -10.57 -8.40 0.23
N PHE A 332 -9.88 -9.54 0.33
CA PHE A 332 -8.46 -9.64 -0.01
C PHE A 332 -8.33 -9.97 -1.49
N GLY A 333 -8.70 -8.98 -2.31
CA GLY A 333 -8.68 -9.12 -3.75
C GLY A 333 -9.96 -9.70 -4.34
N SER A 334 -9.82 -10.82 -5.04
CA SER A 334 -10.95 -11.69 -5.40
C SER A 334 -11.34 -12.62 -4.25
N GLN A 335 -10.44 -12.87 -3.30
CA GLN A 335 -10.73 -13.73 -2.14
C GLN A 335 -11.56 -12.96 -1.12
N LYS A 336 -12.85 -13.31 -1.03
CA LYS A 336 -13.76 -12.91 0.06
C LYS A 336 -13.45 -13.76 1.29
N ILE A 337 -13.05 -13.14 2.40
CA ILE A 337 -12.72 -13.84 3.65
C ILE A 337 -13.56 -13.29 4.78
N SER A 338 -14.35 -14.16 5.38
CA SER A 338 -15.09 -13.90 6.60
C SER A 338 -14.12 -13.77 7.78
N VAL A 339 -13.95 -12.57 8.32
CA VAL A 339 -13.09 -12.28 9.48
C VAL A 339 -13.93 -11.68 10.60
N TYR A 340 -13.78 -12.20 11.81
CA TYR A 340 -14.40 -11.61 12.99
C TYR A 340 -13.66 -10.32 13.37
N CYS A 341 -14.35 -9.18 13.28
CA CYS A 341 -13.81 -7.89 13.69
C CYS A 341 -14.44 -7.47 15.02
N HIS A 342 -13.59 -7.16 16.00
CA HIS A 342 -14.03 -6.70 17.31
C HIS A 342 -14.27 -5.20 17.28
N MET A 343 -15.46 -4.77 17.70
CA MET A 343 -15.88 -3.36 17.70
C MET A 343 -16.04 -2.86 19.14
N GLY A 344 -15.58 -1.64 19.40
CA GLY A 344 -15.58 -1.04 20.73
C GLY A 344 -14.28 -1.30 21.52
N ASN A 345 -14.27 -0.95 22.80
CA ASN A 345 -13.13 -1.17 23.68
C ASN A 345 -13.31 -2.47 24.49
N PHE A 346 -12.44 -3.45 24.24
CA PHE A 346 -12.37 -4.72 24.97
C PHE A 346 -11.04 -4.90 25.73
N GLY A 347 -10.31 -3.81 25.95
CA GLY A 347 -8.98 -3.79 26.58
C GLY A 347 -7.87 -3.19 25.71
N CYS A 348 -8.08 -3.11 24.38
CA CYS A 348 -7.14 -2.49 23.44
C CYS A 348 -7.49 -1.04 23.05
N GLY A 349 -8.51 -0.43 23.66
CA GLY A 349 -9.02 0.88 23.27
C GLY A 349 -10.08 0.79 22.16
N GLY A 350 -10.80 1.89 21.95
CA GLY A 350 -11.95 1.93 21.03
C GLY A 350 -11.60 1.85 19.54
N GLY A 351 -12.64 1.66 18.73
CA GLY A 351 -12.56 1.55 17.27
C GLY A 351 -12.98 0.17 16.78
N GLY A 352 -12.55 -0.17 15.56
CA GLY A 352 -12.59 -1.53 15.04
C GLY A 352 -11.20 -2.16 15.13
N TRP A 353 -11.15 -3.45 15.44
CA TRP A 353 -9.94 -4.24 15.54
C TRP A 353 -10.05 -5.47 14.65
N THR A 354 -9.10 -5.61 13.72
CA THR A 354 -9.10 -6.66 12.70
C THR A 354 -8.23 -7.82 13.17
N LEU A 355 -8.80 -9.02 13.28
CA LEU A 355 -8.04 -10.22 13.63
C LEU A 355 -7.00 -10.55 12.55
N ALA A 356 -5.74 -10.78 12.95
CA ALA A 356 -4.65 -11.20 12.07
C ALA A 356 -4.25 -12.66 12.28
N MET A 357 -4.17 -13.09 13.54
CA MET A 357 -3.62 -14.39 13.91
C MET A 357 -4.15 -14.84 15.28
N LYS A 358 -4.31 -16.16 15.45
CA LYS A 358 -4.54 -16.82 16.73
C LYS A 358 -3.52 -17.94 16.90
N ILE A 359 -2.90 -18.04 18.07
CA ILE A 359 -1.79 -18.96 18.33
C ILE A 359 -2.12 -19.80 19.56
N ASP A 360 -2.22 -21.11 19.38
CA ASP A 360 -2.29 -22.05 20.49
C ASP A 360 -0.86 -22.32 20.99
N GLY A 361 -0.55 -21.85 22.21
CA GLY A 361 0.78 -21.98 22.81
C GLY A 361 1.26 -23.42 23.02
N ALA A 362 0.36 -24.40 23.00
CA ALA A 362 0.71 -25.83 23.06
C ALA A 362 1.04 -26.43 21.68
N LYS A 363 0.80 -25.71 20.58
CA LYS A 363 1.00 -26.21 19.21
C LYS A 363 2.21 -25.58 18.54
N ARG A 364 3.13 -26.43 18.05
CA ARG A 364 4.37 -26.02 17.34
C ARG A 364 4.12 -25.30 16.00
N THR A 365 2.88 -25.27 15.49
CA THR A 365 2.47 -24.65 14.21
C THR A 365 3.02 -23.24 14.02
N PHE A 366 2.99 -22.41 15.08
CA PHE A 366 3.46 -21.02 15.04
C PHE A 366 4.69 -20.76 15.91
N HIS A 367 5.50 -21.79 16.18
CA HIS A 367 6.84 -21.68 16.78
C HIS A 367 7.70 -20.59 16.12
N TYR A 368 8.65 -20.01 16.84
CA TYR A 368 9.53 -18.94 16.33
C TYR A 368 10.11 -19.23 14.94
N ASN A 369 10.60 -20.44 14.67
CA ASN A 369 11.24 -20.78 13.40
C ASN A 369 10.23 -21.02 12.25
N SER A 370 8.94 -21.19 12.55
CA SER A 370 7.89 -21.56 11.60
C SER A 370 7.86 -20.67 10.35
N HIS A 371 7.75 -21.30 9.18
CA HIS A 371 7.63 -20.59 7.91
C HIS A 371 6.37 -19.72 7.83
N PHE A 372 5.35 -19.98 8.66
CA PHE A 372 4.14 -19.15 8.73
C PHE A 372 4.43 -17.68 9.08
N TRP A 373 5.49 -17.37 9.82
CA TRP A 373 5.90 -15.98 10.10
C TRP A 373 6.48 -15.25 8.87
N ARG A 374 6.98 -16.02 7.90
CA ARG A 374 7.76 -15.56 6.74
C ARG A 374 7.08 -15.75 5.39
N ASN A 375 5.96 -16.49 5.33
CA ASN A 375 5.19 -16.77 4.11
C ASN A 375 3.83 -16.03 4.07
N ARG A 376 3.17 -16.05 2.90
CA ARG A 376 1.81 -15.53 2.69
C ARG A 376 0.78 -16.66 2.62
N ASN A 377 1.02 -17.75 3.35
CA ASN A 377 0.12 -18.89 3.41
C ASN A 377 -0.88 -18.67 4.56
N THR A 378 -2.14 -19.05 4.33
CA THR A 378 -3.20 -19.10 5.35
C THR A 378 -3.02 -20.32 6.26
N TYR A 379 -3.68 -20.32 7.41
CA TYR A 379 -3.90 -21.51 8.23
C TYR A 379 -5.27 -21.42 8.90
N ASN A 380 -6.09 -22.47 8.82
CA ASN A 380 -7.44 -22.56 9.40
C ASN A 380 -8.27 -21.26 9.24
N LEU A 381 -8.79 -20.99 8.04
CA LEU A 381 -9.62 -19.80 7.81
C LEU A 381 -10.92 -19.78 8.63
N ALA A 382 -11.48 -20.95 8.98
CA ALA A 382 -12.69 -21.06 9.80
C ALA A 382 -12.48 -20.47 11.21
N GLY A 383 -11.31 -20.72 11.82
CA GLY A 383 -10.90 -20.09 13.09
C GLY A 383 -10.75 -18.55 13.01
N GLY A 384 -10.85 -17.95 11.82
CA GLY A 384 -10.96 -16.49 11.64
C GLY A 384 -12.37 -15.93 11.76
N MET A 385 -13.40 -16.78 11.75
CA MET A 385 -14.82 -16.40 11.80
C MET A 385 -15.37 -16.28 13.23
N THR A 386 -14.54 -16.54 14.23
CA THR A 386 -14.90 -16.57 15.66
C THR A 386 -14.09 -15.55 16.46
N GLY A 387 -14.63 -15.11 17.60
CA GLY A 387 -13.95 -14.20 18.54
C GLY A 387 -12.83 -14.88 19.36
N PHE A 388 -12.79 -14.66 20.67
CA PHE A 388 -11.72 -15.16 21.56
C PHE A 388 -11.89 -16.64 21.99
N ASP A 389 -12.01 -17.51 20.99
CA ASP A 389 -12.06 -18.98 21.13
C ASP A 389 -10.65 -19.61 21.17
N LEU A 390 -10.56 -20.95 21.10
CA LEU A 390 -9.31 -21.70 21.15
C LEU A 390 -8.84 -22.22 19.77
N GLN A 391 -9.41 -21.73 18.66
CA GLN A 391 -9.02 -22.18 17.33
C GLN A 391 -7.86 -21.34 16.77
N GLN A 392 -6.66 -21.92 16.69
CA GLN A 392 -5.52 -21.24 16.07
C GLN A 392 -5.78 -20.96 14.57
N THR A 393 -5.35 -19.79 14.08
CA THR A 393 -5.55 -19.34 12.69
C THR A 393 -4.45 -18.37 12.24
N LYS A 394 -4.21 -18.30 10.94
CA LYS A 394 -3.45 -17.22 10.30
C LYS A 394 -4.21 -16.74 9.07
N LEU A 395 -4.59 -15.48 9.09
CA LEU A 395 -5.47 -14.84 8.10
C LEU A 395 -4.68 -13.90 7.18
N PRO A 396 -5.13 -13.62 5.94
CA PRO A 396 -4.42 -12.71 5.03
C PRO A 396 -4.30 -11.27 5.52
N THR A 397 -5.11 -10.87 6.50
CA THR A 397 -4.92 -9.64 7.30
C THR A 397 -3.50 -9.52 7.87
N TYR A 398 -2.83 -10.63 8.23
CA TYR A 398 -1.42 -10.63 8.67
C TYR A 398 -0.46 -10.01 7.64
N TRP A 399 -0.72 -10.14 6.33
CA TRP A 399 0.17 -9.61 5.28
C TRP A 399 -0.44 -8.50 4.41
N ASN A 400 -1.77 -8.34 4.41
CA ASN A 400 -2.50 -7.37 3.58
C ASN A 400 -3.09 -6.16 4.35
N THR A 401 -3.05 -6.12 5.68
CA THR A 401 -3.63 -5.01 6.47
C THR A 401 -2.55 -4.07 7.00
N PRO A 402 -2.43 -2.82 6.49
CA PRO A 402 -1.66 -1.76 7.13
C PRO A 402 -2.28 -1.38 8.47
N PHE A 403 -1.48 -0.91 9.42
CA PHE A 403 -1.97 -0.51 10.74
C PHE A 403 -1.12 0.57 11.39
N SER A 404 -1.70 1.20 12.40
CA SER A 404 -1.09 2.14 13.34
C SER A 404 -0.83 1.52 14.72
N LYS A 405 -1.60 0.48 15.08
CA LYS A 405 -1.51 -0.23 16.36
C LYS A 405 -1.65 -1.74 16.21
N ILE A 406 -1.02 -2.47 17.12
CA ILE A 406 -1.21 -3.90 17.33
C ILE A 406 -1.85 -4.10 18.71
N CYS A 407 -2.90 -4.89 18.76
CA CYS A 407 -3.53 -5.39 19.97
C CYS A 407 -3.08 -6.84 20.18
N LEU A 408 -2.44 -7.11 21.30
CA LEU A 408 -1.97 -8.43 21.70
C LEU A 408 -2.80 -8.91 22.87
N GLY A 409 -3.41 -10.09 22.74
CA GLY A 409 -4.19 -10.72 23.80
C GLY A 409 -3.66 -12.11 24.16
N MET A 410 -3.72 -12.48 25.43
CA MET A 410 -3.48 -13.84 25.89
C MET A 410 -4.64 -14.33 26.76
N LYS A 411 -5.04 -15.59 26.57
CA LYS A 411 -6.05 -16.27 27.38
C LYS A 411 -5.46 -17.47 28.08
N ILE A 412 -5.64 -17.51 29.40
CA ILE A 412 -5.16 -18.55 30.32
C ILE A 412 -6.36 -18.93 31.19
N GLY A 413 -6.88 -20.14 31.00
CA GLY A 413 -8.18 -20.55 31.53
C GLY A 413 -9.30 -19.58 31.12
N HIS A 414 -9.97 -18.99 32.11
CA HIS A 414 -11.02 -17.99 31.92
C HIS A 414 -10.50 -16.55 31.82
N GLN A 415 -9.25 -16.27 32.20
CA GLN A 415 -8.70 -14.91 32.13
C GLN A 415 -8.25 -14.60 30.71
N LEU A 416 -8.69 -13.47 30.16
CA LEU A 416 -8.29 -12.92 28.87
C LEU A 416 -7.76 -11.50 29.09
N ARG A 417 -6.49 -11.28 28.80
CA ARG A 417 -5.77 -10.02 29.09
C ARG A 417 -5.16 -9.45 27.82
N PHE A 418 -5.09 -8.13 27.72
CA PHE A 418 -4.67 -7.40 26.52
C PHE A 418 -3.61 -6.33 26.81
N ILE A 419 -2.76 -6.08 25.81
CA ILE A 419 -1.85 -4.91 25.71
C ILE A 419 -1.85 -4.34 24.29
N VAL A 420 -1.40 -3.09 24.14
CA VAL A 420 -1.37 -2.37 22.85
C VAL A 420 0.06 -1.90 22.53
N ILE A 421 0.49 -2.15 21.30
CA ILE A 421 1.73 -1.59 20.74
C ILE A 421 1.36 -0.53 19.70
N ASN A 422 1.70 0.73 19.96
CA ASN A 422 1.59 1.79 18.95
C ASN A 422 2.77 1.64 17.96
N ARG A 423 2.50 1.15 16.75
CA ARG A 423 3.53 0.91 15.72
C ARG A 423 2.91 0.98 14.33
N HIS A 424 3.37 1.91 13.51
CA HIS A 424 2.96 1.98 12.10
C HIS A 424 3.71 0.95 11.25
N ALA A 425 2.98 0.13 10.47
CA ALA A 425 3.55 -0.78 9.47
C ALA A 425 2.57 -1.07 8.31
N ASN A 426 3.09 -1.54 7.17
CA ASN A 426 2.26 -1.90 6.01
C ASN A 426 1.52 -3.24 6.20
N SER A 427 2.03 -4.11 7.09
CA SER A 427 1.42 -5.35 7.62
C SER A 427 2.36 -6.05 8.61
N LEU A 428 1.88 -7.04 9.37
CA LEU A 428 2.70 -7.80 10.32
C LEU A 428 3.80 -8.58 9.57
N TYR A 429 3.48 -9.13 8.40
CA TYR A 429 4.46 -9.69 7.47
C TYR A 429 5.61 -8.71 7.19
N SER A 430 5.30 -7.45 6.83
CA SER A 430 6.34 -6.44 6.54
C SER A 430 7.17 -6.03 7.76
N LEU A 431 6.68 -6.30 8.97
CA LEU A 431 7.31 -5.95 10.25
C LEU A 431 8.14 -7.10 10.85
N ILE A 432 7.85 -8.35 10.48
CA ILE A 432 8.39 -9.56 11.11
C ILE A 432 9.18 -10.44 10.12
N ALA A 433 8.73 -10.57 8.86
CA ALA A 433 9.20 -11.62 7.94
C ALA A 433 10.68 -11.51 7.51
N ASP A 434 11.29 -10.32 7.62
CA ASP A 434 12.72 -10.12 7.32
C ASP A 434 13.66 -10.57 8.46
N GLY A 435 13.11 -11.06 9.57
CA GLY A 435 13.86 -11.58 10.72
C GLY A 435 14.59 -10.52 11.55
N LYS A 436 14.57 -9.23 11.18
CA LYS A 436 15.33 -8.20 11.90
C LYS A 436 14.69 -7.85 13.24
N TYR A 437 15.52 -7.74 14.27
CA TYR A 437 15.12 -7.24 15.59
C TYR A 437 14.63 -5.79 15.49
N ARG A 438 13.53 -5.48 16.17
CA ARG A 438 12.98 -4.12 16.29
C ARG A 438 12.44 -3.93 17.71
N ALA A 439 13.09 -3.09 18.50
CA ALA A 439 12.71 -2.86 19.89
C ALA A 439 11.27 -2.30 20.05
N THR A 440 10.65 -2.63 21.17
CA THR A 440 9.47 -1.92 21.71
C THR A 440 9.84 -1.22 23.03
N SER A 441 8.87 -0.56 23.66
CA SER A 441 9.06 0.21 24.89
C SER A 441 7.81 0.13 25.77
N LEU A 442 7.30 -1.08 25.95
CA LEU A 442 6.13 -1.36 26.79
C LEU A 442 6.50 -1.53 28.27
N GLY A 443 7.75 -1.93 28.54
CA GLY A 443 8.25 -2.28 29.86
C GLY A 443 7.86 -3.68 30.31
N ARG A 444 8.72 -4.28 31.15
CA ARG A 444 8.57 -5.61 31.74
C ARG A 444 7.17 -5.90 32.30
N ASN A 445 6.62 -4.96 33.07
CA ASN A 445 5.35 -5.14 33.78
C ASN A 445 4.16 -5.25 32.81
N THR A 446 4.20 -4.57 31.67
CA THR A 446 3.20 -4.67 30.60
C THR A 446 3.24 -6.04 29.94
N TRP A 447 4.41 -6.65 29.78
CA TRP A 447 4.51 -8.04 29.32
C TRP A 447 4.03 -9.04 30.37
N LYS A 448 4.40 -8.87 31.66
CA LYS A 448 3.88 -9.70 32.76
C LYS A 448 2.35 -9.60 32.91
N TRP A 449 1.75 -8.44 32.62
CA TRP A 449 0.30 -8.23 32.66
C TRP A 449 -0.49 -9.18 31.74
N LEU A 450 0.05 -9.62 30.59
CA LEU A 450 -0.63 -10.60 29.73
C LEU A 450 -0.88 -11.95 30.43
N ILE A 451 -0.04 -12.30 31.40
CA ILE A 451 -0.05 -13.58 32.12
C ILE A 451 -0.75 -13.45 33.49
N GLY A 452 -0.70 -12.27 34.12
CA GLY A 452 -1.31 -12.00 35.42
C GLY A 452 -0.40 -12.37 36.60
N SER A 453 -0.99 -12.79 37.73
CA SER A 453 -0.26 -13.05 38.98
C SER A 453 0.74 -14.21 38.90
N GLN A 454 0.58 -15.14 37.95
CA GLN A 454 1.50 -16.25 37.72
C GLN A 454 2.72 -15.87 36.85
N ALA A 455 2.79 -14.65 36.33
CA ALA A 455 3.88 -14.21 35.45
C ALA A 455 5.25 -14.30 36.11
N SER A 456 6.24 -14.89 35.42
CA SER A 456 7.65 -14.79 35.83
C SER A 456 8.60 -14.48 34.68
N LEU A 457 9.66 -13.74 34.99
CA LEU A 457 10.81 -13.50 34.13
C LEU A 457 12.06 -13.40 35.03
N GLN A 458 13.26 -13.63 34.50
CA GLN A 458 14.49 -13.36 35.25
C GLN A 458 14.74 -11.84 35.33
N PRO A 459 15.40 -11.31 36.37
CA PRO A 459 15.25 -9.91 36.77
C PRO A 459 15.83 -8.85 35.81
N TYR A 460 17.05 -9.02 35.29
CA TYR A 460 17.88 -7.89 34.84
C TYR A 460 17.76 -7.54 33.34
N CYS A 461 18.12 -8.44 32.42
CA CYS A 461 17.89 -8.19 30.99
C CYS A 461 16.38 -8.14 30.69
N ASN A 462 15.97 -7.22 29.82
CA ASN A 462 14.57 -7.04 29.41
C ASN A 462 14.48 -6.71 27.90
N ARG A 463 14.89 -7.65 27.02
CA ARG A 463 14.96 -7.44 25.56
C ARG A 463 13.60 -7.63 24.88
N GLU A 464 12.80 -6.56 24.84
CA GLU A 464 11.48 -6.56 24.20
C GLU A 464 11.47 -6.10 22.73
N GLY A 465 10.61 -6.72 21.91
CA GLY A 465 10.35 -6.26 20.55
C GLY A 465 9.83 -7.31 19.57
N PHE A 466 9.97 -7.00 18.29
CA PHE A 466 9.75 -7.91 17.17
C PHE A 466 11.04 -8.65 16.84
N ASN A 467 10.94 -9.95 16.56
CA ASN A 467 12.10 -10.84 16.33
C ASN A 467 13.16 -10.71 17.43
N SER A 468 12.74 -10.69 18.70
CA SER A 468 13.68 -10.65 19.82
C SER A 468 14.31 -12.04 20.00
N VAL A 469 15.64 -12.09 19.98
CA VAL A 469 16.43 -13.27 20.34
C VAL A 469 17.41 -12.84 21.43
N GLY A 470 17.44 -13.57 22.52
CA GLY A 470 18.29 -13.27 23.67
C GLY A 470 19.64 -13.98 23.65
N GLY A 471 20.32 -14.01 22.49
CA GLY A 471 21.62 -14.67 22.34
C GLY A 471 21.97 -15.06 20.91
N SER A 472 23.22 -15.49 20.73
CA SER A 472 23.71 -16.16 19.52
C SER A 472 23.39 -17.66 19.51
N ASP A 473 23.18 -18.26 20.69
CA ASP A 473 22.84 -19.67 20.86
C ASP A 473 21.51 -20.03 20.16
N SER A 474 21.54 -21.14 19.42
CA SER A 474 20.38 -21.77 18.79
C SER A 474 19.23 -22.09 19.76
N LEU A 475 19.53 -22.31 21.05
CA LEU A 475 18.56 -22.58 22.11
C LEU A 475 18.14 -21.32 22.90
N ALA A 476 18.80 -20.16 22.77
CA ALA A 476 18.45 -18.93 23.49
C ALA A 476 16.96 -18.55 23.36
N SER A 477 16.34 -18.03 24.43
CA SER A 477 14.95 -17.59 24.42
C SER A 477 14.70 -16.58 23.30
N LYS A 478 13.62 -16.81 22.55
CA LYS A 478 13.28 -16.08 21.32
C LYS A 478 11.76 -15.88 21.19
N ALA A 479 11.35 -14.74 20.64
CA ALA A 479 9.96 -14.35 20.45
C ALA A 479 9.79 -13.54 19.14
N ARG A 480 8.75 -13.87 18.34
CA ARG A 480 8.41 -13.09 17.14
C ARG A 480 7.79 -11.75 17.50
N ILE A 481 7.00 -11.70 18.57
CA ILE A 481 6.60 -10.48 19.27
C ILE A 481 6.62 -10.78 20.77
N GLY A 482 7.50 -10.16 21.55
CA GLY A 482 7.63 -10.49 22.97
C GLY A 482 8.85 -9.88 23.66
N ILE A 483 9.05 -10.27 24.92
CA ILE A 483 10.22 -9.97 25.74
C ILE A 483 10.99 -11.25 26.05
N ASN A 484 12.32 -11.20 25.92
CA ASN A 484 13.23 -12.18 26.51
C ASN A 484 13.95 -11.54 27.69
N ALA A 485 14.20 -12.28 28.76
CA ALA A 485 14.85 -11.80 29.98
C ALA A 485 15.93 -12.78 30.47
N ASN A 486 16.81 -12.29 31.35
CA ASN A 486 18.02 -12.98 31.79
C ASN A 486 18.34 -12.62 33.25
N GLN A 487 19.02 -13.51 33.95
CA GLN A 487 19.54 -13.31 35.31
C GLN A 487 20.93 -12.65 35.34
N GLN A 488 21.47 -12.29 34.16
CA GLN A 488 22.57 -11.33 34.00
C GLN A 488 22.06 -10.03 33.33
N HIS A 489 22.84 -8.96 33.43
CA HIS A 489 22.52 -7.67 32.81
C HIS A 489 22.58 -7.70 31.27
N HIS A 490 23.43 -8.56 30.69
CA HIS A 490 23.54 -8.75 29.24
C HIS A 490 22.40 -9.63 28.71
N CYS A 491 22.05 -9.46 27.43
CA CYS A 491 20.87 -10.05 26.80
C CYS A 491 21.22 -11.13 25.76
N ASP A 492 22.28 -11.87 26.07
CA ASP A 492 22.99 -12.75 25.13
C ASP A 492 22.96 -14.24 25.54
N SER A 493 22.34 -14.54 26.68
CA SER A 493 22.11 -15.90 27.19
C SER A 493 20.69 -16.11 27.75
N CYS A 494 19.72 -15.27 27.37
CA CYS A 494 18.38 -15.25 27.95
C CYS A 494 17.71 -16.62 27.90
N ASP A 495 17.23 -17.09 29.04
CA ASP A 495 16.54 -18.37 29.17
C ASP A 495 15.10 -18.22 29.75
N SER A 496 14.62 -16.99 29.97
CA SER A 496 13.19 -16.68 30.19
C SER A 496 12.58 -15.74 29.12
N ARG A 497 11.25 -15.82 28.93
CA ARG A 497 10.49 -15.12 27.89
C ARG A 497 8.98 -15.01 28.18
N ILE A 498 8.36 -13.94 27.67
CA ILE A 498 6.90 -13.81 27.47
C ILE A 498 6.64 -13.33 26.05
N GLY A 499 5.75 -13.99 25.30
CA GLY A 499 5.41 -13.50 23.97
C GLY A 499 4.62 -14.45 23.07
N PHE A 500 4.64 -14.11 21.78
CA PHE A 500 3.95 -14.76 20.67
C PHE A 500 4.97 -15.24 19.64
N GLY A 501 4.80 -16.47 19.16
CA GLY A 501 5.77 -17.11 18.29
C GLY A 501 7.11 -17.33 18.98
N THR A 502 7.07 -17.98 20.14
CA THR A 502 8.22 -18.22 21.00
C THR A 502 8.92 -19.55 20.71
N GLY A 503 10.07 -19.76 21.37
CA GLY A 503 10.88 -20.99 21.38
C GLY A 503 12.15 -20.81 22.20
N GLY A 504 13.02 -21.82 22.22
CA GLY A 504 14.26 -21.85 23.00
C GLY A 504 14.16 -22.62 24.32
N TRP A 505 15.12 -22.40 25.23
CA TRP A 505 15.36 -23.16 26.47
C TRP A 505 14.10 -23.50 27.30
N TYR A 506 14.25 -24.60 28.04
CA TYR A 506 13.26 -25.29 28.92
C TYR A 506 12.04 -25.88 28.19
N ASP A 507 11.24 -25.07 27.50
CA ASP A 507 10.11 -25.57 26.70
C ASP A 507 10.06 -24.91 25.32
N ASP A 508 10.83 -25.46 24.37
CA ASP A 508 10.78 -25.03 22.97
C ASP A 508 9.42 -25.30 22.32
N SER A 509 8.55 -26.13 22.90
CA SER A 509 7.17 -26.33 22.41
C SER A 509 6.20 -25.22 22.85
N ASN A 510 6.57 -24.38 23.83
CA ASN A 510 5.78 -23.21 24.23
C ASN A 510 5.90 -22.09 23.17
N THR A 511 4.89 -22.01 22.29
CA THR A 511 4.85 -21.06 21.15
C THR A 511 4.11 -19.76 21.46
N CYS A 512 3.39 -19.69 22.58
CA CYS A 512 2.72 -18.49 23.07
C CYS A 512 2.43 -18.61 24.56
N GLY A 513 2.82 -17.60 25.34
CA GLY A 513 2.65 -17.58 26.79
C GLY A 513 3.90 -17.09 27.51
N ASN A 514 4.28 -17.77 28.59
CA ASN A 514 5.41 -17.45 29.45
C ASN A 514 6.23 -18.71 29.74
N GLU A 515 7.53 -18.64 29.45
CA GLU A 515 8.52 -19.62 29.86
C GLU A 515 9.56 -18.92 30.74
N ALA A 516 9.84 -19.46 31.91
CA ALA A 516 10.89 -18.94 32.80
C ALA A 516 11.38 -20.02 33.76
N SER A 517 12.70 -20.16 33.88
CA SER A 517 13.37 -20.96 34.92
C SER A 517 14.64 -20.23 35.40
N ARG A 518 15.40 -20.85 36.32
CA ARG A 518 16.68 -20.35 36.88
C ARG A 518 16.63 -18.91 37.40
N SER A 519 16.31 -18.74 38.68
CA SER A 519 16.25 -17.44 39.36
C SER A 519 15.25 -16.46 38.73
N ALA A 520 14.12 -16.99 38.27
CA ALA A 520 12.99 -16.20 37.78
C ALA A 520 12.19 -15.58 38.96
N ASP A 521 11.72 -14.34 38.78
CA ASP A 521 11.18 -13.44 39.81
C ASP A 521 9.86 -13.87 40.49
N ASN A 522 9.34 -15.05 40.18
CA ASN A 522 8.11 -15.65 40.72
C ASN A 522 8.21 -17.20 40.62
N GLY A 523 9.44 -17.74 40.69
CA GLY A 523 9.75 -19.16 40.50
C GLY A 523 9.59 -19.65 39.06
N ASN A 524 9.91 -20.92 38.80
CA ASN A 524 9.80 -21.50 37.46
C ASN A 524 8.33 -21.50 36.97
N LYS A 525 8.12 -21.28 35.66
CA LYS A 525 6.80 -21.18 35.01
C LYS A 525 6.87 -21.68 33.55
N HIS A 526 6.02 -22.66 33.24
CA HIS A 526 5.86 -23.25 31.89
C HIS A 526 4.44 -23.00 31.37
N ILE A 527 4.02 -21.72 31.30
CA ILE A 527 2.65 -21.33 31.01
C ILE A 527 2.45 -21.22 29.50
N LYS A 528 1.60 -22.10 28.96
CA LYS A 528 1.10 -22.04 27.58
C LYS A 528 -0.25 -21.30 27.57
N ALA A 529 -0.39 -20.34 26.66
CA ALA A 529 -1.56 -19.48 26.54
C ALA A 529 -2.13 -19.50 25.11
N MET A 530 -3.44 -19.26 24.99
CA MET A 530 -4.05 -18.99 23.70
C MET A 530 -3.87 -17.50 23.35
N GLY A 531 -3.04 -17.22 22.36
CA GLY A 531 -2.69 -15.87 21.91
C GLY A 531 -3.58 -15.35 20.78
N TYR A 532 -3.85 -14.04 20.79
CA TYR A 532 -4.59 -13.32 19.76
C TYR A 532 -3.77 -12.10 19.31
N ILE A 533 -3.67 -11.90 18.00
CA ILE A 533 -3.01 -10.73 17.40
C ILE A 533 -4.04 -10.03 16.50
N LEU A 534 -4.37 -8.78 16.84
CA LEU A 534 -5.30 -7.92 16.10
C LEU A 534 -4.61 -6.59 15.74
N VAL A 535 -5.12 -5.90 14.72
CA VAL A 535 -4.51 -4.66 14.19
C VAL A 535 -5.55 -3.57 13.91
N GLN A 536 -5.10 -2.30 13.99
CA GLN A 536 -5.89 -1.06 13.78
C GLN A 536 -5.06 0.03 13.08
#